data_AF-V8NLN2-F1
#
_entry.id   AF-V8NLN2-F1
#
_cell.length_a   1.000
_cell.length_b   1.000
_cell.length_c   1.000
_cell.angle_alpha   90.00
_cell.angle_beta   90.00
_cell.angle_gamma   90.00
#
_symmetry.space_group_name_H-M   'P 1'
#
loop_
_entity.id
_entity.type
_entity.pdbx_description
1 polymer ?
#
loop_
_entity_poly.entity_id
_entity_poly.type
_entity_poly.pdbx_seq_one_letter_code
_entity_poly.pdbx_strand_id
1 'polypeptide(L)'
;MTDRSTFDTNVTTVTRFVMEGGRKARGTGELTQLLNSLCTAIKAISTAVRKAGIANLYGIAGSTNVTGDQVKKLDVLSNDMVINMLRSSFSTCVIVSEENKEAVIVEEDRQGKYVVCIDPLDGSSNIDCLVSIGTIFGIYKKVSPGAPCEKDALQSGRNLVAAGYALYGSATMLVLALESSVNCFMLDPAIGEFILVNKDDGSSPYGSRYVGSMVADVHRTLLRLLYECNPMAFIIEKAGGMATTGKEAILDIIPENIHERVPVVLGSSDDVEEYLALKGRRVKGATGELTQLLNSTLTAIKAISSAVRKAGLAHMYGIAGSVNVTGDEQKKLDVLSNSLVINMLQSSYSTCVLVSEENKEAIITPKEKRGKYVVCFDPLDGSSNIDCLASIGTIFAIYKKTSEDEPSEKDALQPGRNIVAAGYALYGSATLVALSTGQGVDCFMLDPALGEFILVEKDVKIKKKGKIYSLNEGYAKYFDPAVTEYLHKKKFPEEGTSPYGARYVGSMVADVHRTLVYGGIFLYPANQKSPKGKLRLLYECNPIAFIIEQAGGIATTGTEAVLDVKPESIHQRVPFVVGSPEDVQEYLAFVQKHQKSS
;
A
#
# COMPACT_ATOMS: atom_id res chain seq x y z
N MET A 1 -34.27 -14.20 17.53
CA MET A 1 -34.87 -12.95 16.99
C MET A 1 -33.80 -12.22 16.20
N THR A 2 -34.18 -11.44 15.20
CA THR A 2 -33.24 -10.69 14.34
C THR A 2 -33.00 -9.30 14.91
N ASP A 3 -31.75 -8.99 15.26
CA ASP A 3 -31.26 -7.62 15.25
C ASP A 3 -30.17 -7.52 14.17
N ARG A 4 -30.50 -6.78 13.10
CA ARG A 4 -29.61 -6.52 11.95
C ARG A 4 -29.50 -5.01 11.75
N SER A 5 -29.05 -4.33 12.79
CA SER A 5 -28.60 -2.94 12.76
C SER A 5 -27.11 -2.85 12.38
N THR A 6 -26.71 -3.44 11.25
CA THR A 6 -25.31 -3.44 10.76
C THR A 6 -24.85 -2.08 10.17
N PHE A 7 -25.52 -1.00 10.54
CA PHE A 7 -25.17 0.38 10.26
C PHE A 7 -25.53 1.19 11.52
N ASP A 8 -24.53 1.73 12.21
CA ASP A 8 -24.77 2.81 13.16
C ASP A 8 -25.26 4.05 12.39
N THR A 9 -26.36 4.64 12.85
CA THR A 9 -26.92 5.88 12.27
C THR A 9 -26.47 7.13 13.04
N ASN A 10 -25.82 6.95 14.19
CA ASN A 10 -25.31 7.99 15.08
C ASN A 10 -23.78 8.20 14.93
N VAL A 11 -23.24 7.93 13.73
CA VAL A 11 -21.80 8.03 13.45
C VAL A 11 -21.17 9.36 13.92
N THR A 12 -19.93 9.28 14.39
CA THR A 12 -19.15 10.44 14.82
C THR A 12 -18.17 10.84 13.71
N THR A 13 -18.43 11.96 13.04
CA THR A 13 -17.50 12.54 12.06
C THR A 13 -16.41 13.37 12.73
N VAL A 14 -15.31 13.67 12.02
CA VAL A 14 -14.28 14.64 12.49
C VAL A 14 -14.91 15.96 12.94
N THR A 15 -15.80 16.54 12.13
CA THR A 15 -16.50 17.79 12.46
C THR A 15 -17.25 17.69 13.79
N ARG A 16 -18.01 16.61 14.00
CA ARG A 16 -18.75 16.37 15.25
C ARG A 16 -17.80 16.19 16.44
N PHE A 17 -16.77 15.37 16.29
CA PHE A 17 -15.77 15.11 17.33
C PHE A 17 -15.08 16.40 17.80
N VAL A 18 -14.58 17.22 16.87
CA VAL A 18 -13.90 18.48 17.19
C VAL A 18 -14.89 19.51 17.75
N MET A 19 -16.15 19.55 17.32
CA MET A 19 -17.18 20.40 17.94
C MET A 19 -17.52 19.97 19.37
N GLU A 20 -17.62 18.67 19.66
CA GLU A 20 -17.89 18.14 20.99
C GLU A 20 -16.71 18.40 21.96
N GLY A 21 -15.46 18.25 21.49
CA GLY A 21 -14.25 18.65 22.23
C GLY A 21 -14.16 20.16 22.45
N GLY A 22 -14.30 20.94 21.38
CA GLY A 22 -14.21 22.41 21.41
C GLY A 22 -15.25 23.05 22.33
N ARG A 23 -16.48 22.50 22.40
CA ARG A 23 -17.50 22.94 23.36
C ARG A 23 -17.09 22.71 24.82
N LYS A 24 -16.46 21.57 25.15
CA LYS A 24 -15.92 21.30 26.50
C LYS A 24 -14.79 22.28 26.84
N ALA A 25 -13.92 22.59 25.88
CA ALA A 25 -12.81 23.53 26.02
C ALA A 25 -13.21 25.03 25.90
N ARG A 26 -14.49 25.35 25.69
CA ARG A 26 -14.99 26.72 25.42
C ARG A 26 -14.31 27.43 24.23
N GLY A 27 -13.87 26.66 23.23
CA GLY A 27 -13.20 27.17 22.03
C GLY A 27 -14.13 27.92 21.07
N THR A 28 -13.56 28.83 20.27
CA THR A 28 -14.29 29.69 19.33
C THR A 28 -14.78 29.02 18.04
N GLY A 29 -14.34 27.79 17.75
CA GLY A 29 -14.72 27.02 16.56
C GLY A 29 -13.77 27.15 15.36
N GLU A 30 -12.85 28.12 15.36
CA GLU A 30 -11.87 28.31 14.27
C GLU A 30 -11.02 27.05 14.00
N LEU A 31 -10.61 26.31 15.04
CA LEU A 31 -9.88 25.05 14.84
C LEU A 31 -10.73 23.98 14.14
N THR A 32 -12.05 23.96 14.38
CA THR A 32 -12.99 23.10 13.63
C THR A 32 -13.08 23.53 12.17
N GLN A 33 -13.14 24.84 11.90
CA GLN A 33 -13.18 25.39 10.54
C GLN A 33 -11.89 25.06 9.77
N LEU A 34 -10.73 25.24 10.40
CA LEU A 34 -9.42 24.84 9.88
C LEU A 34 -9.34 23.34 9.56
N LEU A 35 -9.71 22.48 10.51
CA LEU A 35 -9.69 21.03 10.33
C LEU A 35 -10.71 20.56 9.29
N ASN A 36 -11.87 21.23 9.15
CA ASN A 36 -12.83 20.94 8.08
C ASN A 36 -12.29 21.33 6.69
N SER A 37 -11.63 22.49 6.55
CA SER A 37 -10.94 22.89 5.32
C SER A 37 -9.85 21.87 4.94
N LEU A 38 -9.04 21.45 5.93
CA LEU A 38 -7.99 20.47 5.72
C LEU A 38 -8.55 19.09 5.37
N CYS A 39 -9.61 18.61 6.04
CA CYS A 39 -10.32 17.39 5.66
C CYS A 39 -10.90 17.48 4.24
N THR A 40 -11.30 18.66 3.78
CA THR A 40 -11.79 18.88 2.42
C THR A 40 -10.65 18.78 1.39
N ALA A 41 -9.49 19.38 1.68
CA ALA A 41 -8.28 19.18 0.88
C ALA A 41 -7.88 17.70 0.83
N ILE A 42 -7.83 17.01 1.97
CA ILE A 42 -7.51 15.57 2.07
C ILE A 42 -8.54 14.71 1.29
N LYS A 43 -9.84 15.03 1.31
CA LYS A 43 -10.84 14.33 0.48
C LYS A 43 -10.63 14.57 -1.02
N ALA A 44 -10.20 15.77 -1.41
CA ALA A 44 -9.88 16.12 -2.79
C ALA A 44 -8.57 15.46 -3.26
N ILE A 45 -7.49 15.52 -2.46
CA ILE A 45 -6.22 14.82 -2.70
C ILE A 45 -6.49 13.33 -2.79
N SER A 46 -7.15 12.72 -1.79
CA SER A 46 -7.58 11.32 -1.87
C SER A 46 -8.24 11.04 -3.20
N THR A 47 -9.21 11.85 -3.66
CA THR A 47 -9.87 11.64 -4.96
C THR A 47 -8.96 11.84 -6.18
N ALA A 48 -8.02 12.77 -6.13
CA ALA A 48 -7.08 13.10 -7.21
C ALA A 48 -5.95 12.05 -7.33
N VAL A 49 -5.36 11.67 -6.21
CA VAL A 49 -4.55 10.45 -6.08
C VAL A 49 -5.41 9.28 -6.58
N ARG A 50 -6.69 9.15 -6.18
CA ARG A 50 -7.62 8.10 -6.64
C ARG A 50 -7.92 8.19 -8.15
N LYS A 51 -7.33 9.11 -8.91
CA LYS A 51 -7.53 9.34 -10.36
C LYS A 51 -6.24 9.56 -11.18
N ALA A 52 -5.05 9.47 -10.58
CA ALA A 52 -3.80 10.01 -11.13
C ALA A 52 -3.53 9.62 -12.59
N GLY A 53 -3.41 8.33 -12.93
CA GLY A 53 -3.19 7.89 -14.32
C GLY A 53 -4.41 7.88 -15.26
N ILE A 54 -5.62 8.34 -14.88
CA ILE A 54 -6.61 8.82 -15.88
C ILE A 54 -6.20 10.21 -16.33
N ALA A 55 -6.00 11.07 -15.33
CA ALA A 55 -5.76 12.49 -15.49
C ALA A 55 -4.29 12.77 -15.87
N ASN A 56 -3.50 11.72 -16.12
CA ASN A 56 -2.08 11.75 -16.45
C ASN A 56 -1.26 12.60 -15.47
N LEU A 57 -1.60 12.50 -14.18
CA LEU A 57 -0.91 13.14 -13.04
C LEU A 57 0.35 12.39 -12.62
N TYR A 58 0.59 11.19 -13.17
CA TYR A 58 1.88 10.52 -13.12
C TYR A 58 2.93 11.29 -13.94
N GLY A 59 4.19 11.16 -13.54
CA GLY A 59 5.33 11.85 -14.15
C GLY A 59 5.51 13.31 -13.69
N ILE A 60 6.64 13.87 -14.14
CA ILE A 60 7.22 15.13 -13.69
C ILE A 60 6.36 16.33 -14.15
N ALA A 61 6.25 17.37 -13.32
CA ALA A 61 5.59 18.64 -13.61
C ALA A 61 6.40 19.57 -14.54
N GLY A 62 7.69 19.29 -14.75
CA GLY A 62 8.64 20.11 -15.52
C GLY A 62 9.55 20.99 -14.64
N SER A 63 9.31 21.04 -13.33
CA SER A 63 10.12 21.72 -12.33
C SER A 63 10.92 20.75 -11.45
N THR A 64 12.02 21.24 -10.89
CA THR A 64 12.58 20.75 -9.62
C THR A 64 12.10 21.64 -8.49
N ASN A 65 11.77 21.07 -7.33
CA ASN A 65 11.43 21.83 -6.12
C ASN A 65 12.71 22.37 -5.47
N VAL A 66 12.55 22.95 -4.28
CA VAL A 66 13.63 23.53 -3.47
C VAL A 66 14.55 22.50 -2.82
N THR A 67 14.21 21.21 -2.91
CA THR A 67 15.00 20.10 -2.38
C THR A 67 15.97 19.55 -3.43
N GLY A 68 15.71 19.83 -4.72
CA GLY A 68 16.44 19.30 -5.88
C GLY A 68 15.74 18.10 -6.53
N ASP A 69 14.59 17.67 -6.02
CA ASP A 69 13.85 16.51 -6.49
C ASP A 69 12.91 16.84 -7.67
N GLN A 70 12.57 15.82 -8.45
CA GLN A 70 11.69 15.94 -9.62
C GLN A 70 10.22 15.95 -9.20
N VAL A 71 9.63 17.14 -9.09
CA VAL A 71 8.24 17.35 -8.67
C VAL A 71 7.28 16.61 -9.58
N LYS A 72 6.39 15.79 -9.03
CA LYS A 72 5.32 15.14 -9.80
C LYS A 72 4.11 16.08 -9.90
N LYS A 73 3.30 15.93 -10.95
CA LYS A 73 2.12 16.80 -11.15
C LYS A 73 1.12 16.72 -10.00
N LEU A 74 1.07 15.59 -9.29
CA LEU A 74 0.17 15.42 -8.15
C LEU A 74 0.66 16.16 -6.90
N ASP A 75 1.97 16.38 -6.75
CA ASP A 75 2.58 17.10 -5.63
C ASP A 75 2.13 18.57 -5.71
N VAL A 76 2.29 19.17 -6.90
CA VAL A 76 1.77 20.52 -7.24
C VAL A 76 0.26 20.60 -6.99
N LEU A 77 -0.53 19.64 -7.50
CA LEU A 77 -1.99 19.66 -7.35
C LEU A 77 -2.42 19.52 -5.88
N SER A 78 -1.71 18.72 -5.09
CA SER A 78 -2.00 18.52 -3.67
C SER A 78 -1.65 19.76 -2.85
N ASN A 79 -0.51 20.39 -3.17
CA ASN A 79 -0.10 21.67 -2.59
C ASN A 79 -1.11 22.78 -2.91
N ASP A 80 -1.53 22.93 -4.17
CA ASP A 80 -2.55 23.89 -4.60
C ASP A 80 -3.89 23.65 -3.87
N MET A 81 -4.33 22.40 -3.76
CA MET A 81 -5.56 22.05 -3.02
C MET A 81 -5.45 22.46 -1.54
N VAL A 82 -4.34 22.13 -0.89
CA VAL A 82 -4.08 22.47 0.51
C VAL A 82 -4.03 23.98 0.72
N ILE A 83 -3.20 24.72 -0.01
CA ILE A 83 -3.00 26.15 0.18
C ILE A 83 -4.30 26.91 -0.05
N ASN A 84 -5.07 26.57 -1.08
CA ASN A 84 -6.34 27.24 -1.36
C ASN A 84 -7.41 26.95 -0.28
N MET A 85 -7.50 25.72 0.24
CA MET A 85 -8.42 25.40 1.34
C MET A 85 -8.00 26.04 2.67
N LEU A 86 -6.69 26.12 2.95
CA LEU A 86 -6.16 26.77 4.15
C LEU A 86 -6.32 28.29 4.12
N ARG A 87 -6.07 28.96 2.99
CA ARG A 87 -6.34 30.41 2.82
C ARG A 87 -7.84 30.71 2.87
N SER A 88 -8.69 29.82 2.35
CA SER A 88 -10.16 29.93 2.45
C SER A 88 -10.72 29.52 3.82
N SER A 89 -9.89 29.12 4.79
CA SER A 89 -10.35 28.71 6.12
C SER A 89 -10.67 29.87 7.06
N PHE A 90 -10.23 31.10 6.74
CA PHE A 90 -10.28 32.27 7.65
C PHE A 90 -9.65 32.03 9.05
N SER A 91 -8.84 30.97 9.16
CA SER A 91 -8.33 30.45 10.45
C SER A 91 -6.79 30.41 10.50
N THR A 92 -6.13 30.39 9.33
CA THR A 92 -4.67 30.35 9.19
C THR A 92 -4.10 31.75 8.91
N CYS A 93 -2.84 32.00 9.31
CA CYS A 93 -2.11 33.24 9.01
C CYS A 93 -0.76 33.00 8.29
N VAL A 94 -0.13 31.83 8.50
CA VAL A 94 1.10 31.40 7.81
C VAL A 94 0.98 29.93 7.44
N ILE A 95 1.41 29.56 6.25
CA ILE A 95 1.51 28.17 5.76
C ILE A 95 2.96 27.90 5.34
N VAL A 96 3.56 26.83 5.85
CA VAL A 96 4.83 26.26 5.37
C VAL A 96 4.51 24.94 4.69
N SER A 97 4.95 24.77 3.45
CA SER A 97 4.77 23.55 2.64
C SER A 97 6.11 23.08 2.10
N GLU A 98 6.34 21.77 1.94
CA GLU A 98 7.58 21.28 1.31
C GLU A 98 7.76 21.85 -0.10
N GLU A 99 6.67 21.95 -0.86
CA GLU A 99 6.65 22.42 -2.24
C GLU A 99 6.85 23.95 -2.39
N ASN A 100 7.00 24.70 -1.29
CA ASN A 100 7.17 26.16 -1.29
C ASN A 100 8.48 26.59 -0.62
N LYS A 101 9.26 27.41 -1.33
CA LYS A 101 10.56 27.96 -0.87
C LYS A 101 10.51 28.89 0.33
N GLU A 102 9.37 29.57 0.48
CA GLU A 102 9.15 30.71 1.35
C GLU A 102 7.75 30.54 1.95
N ALA A 103 7.57 30.90 3.23
CA ALA A 103 6.29 30.71 3.89
C ALA A 103 5.17 31.55 3.26
N VAL A 104 4.03 30.92 2.96
CA VAL A 104 2.86 31.61 2.39
C VAL A 104 2.14 32.36 3.51
N ILE A 105 2.28 33.68 3.51
CA ILE A 105 1.53 34.57 4.39
C ILE A 105 0.11 34.76 3.84
N VAL A 106 -0.90 34.57 4.68
CA VAL A 106 -2.32 34.72 4.30
C VAL A 106 -2.70 36.20 4.25
N GLU A 107 -3.59 36.57 3.33
CA GLU A 107 -4.10 37.95 3.18
C GLU A 107 -4.83 38.45 4.44
N GLU A 108 -4.72 39.74 4.78
CA GLU A 108 -5.27 40.30 6.04
C GLU A 108 -6.79 40.13 6.17
N ASP A 109 -7.55 40.09 5.06
CA ASP A 109 -9.01 39.81 5.06
C ASP A 109 -9.35 38.34 5.38
N ARG A 110 -8.34 37.46 5.47
CA ARG A 110 -8.44 36.00 5.62
C ARG A 110 -7.58 35.44 6.75
N GLN A 111 -6.79 36.28 7.41
CA GLN A 111 -5.92 35.85 8.51
C GLN A 111 -6.73 35.40 9.73
N GLY A 112 -6.46 34.17 10.18
CA GLY A 112 -6.80 33.73 11.54
C GLY A 112 -5.57 33.70 12.46
N LYS A 113 -5.56 32.76 13.41
CA LYS A 113 -4.54 32.69 14.49
C LYS A 113 -3.62 31.46 14.43
N TYR A 114 -3.81 30.58 13.45
CA TYR A 114 -3.05 29.34 13.33
C TYR A 114 -1.93 29.44 12.28
N VAL A 115 -0.84 28.73 12.52
CA VAL A 115 0.25 28.49 11.57
C VAL A 115 0.22 27.01 11.23
N VAL A 116 0.31 26.67 9.94
CA VAL A 116 0.22 25.28 9.47
C VAL A 116 1.51 24.90 8.74
N CYS A 117 2.20 23.88 9.25
CA CYS A 117 3.33 23.25 8.57
C CYS A 117 2.82 21.94 7.98
N ILE A 118 3.01 21.71 6.68
CA ILE A 118 2.38 20.59 5.96
C ILE A 118 3.29 20.00 4.88
N ASP A 119 3.39 18.68 4.86
CA ASP A 119 3.75 17.93 3.67
C ASP A 119 2.44 17.58 2.95
N PRO A 120 2.19 18.12 1.73
CA PRO A 120 0.97 17.83 0.99
C PRO A 120 0.92 16.40 0.45
N LEU A 121 2.05 15.72 0.19
CA LEU A 121 2.08 14.38 -0.42
C LEU A 121 3.34 13.53 -0.12
N ASP A 122 3.61 13.24 1.16
CA ASP A 122 4.71 12.36 1.60
C ASP A 122 4.78 11.07 0.77
N GLY A 123 5.99 10.70 0.39
CA GLY A 123 6.28 9.47 -0.31
C GLY A 123 5.92 9.49 -1.80
N SER A 124 5.56 10.63 -2.41
CA SER A 124 5.10 10.74 -3.81
C SER A 124 5.94 9.93 -4.83
N SER A 125 7.24 9.77 -4.58
CA SER A 125 8.17 8.87 -5.28
C SER A 125 7.61 7.44 -5.52
N ASN A 126 6.78 6.92 -4.62
CA ASN A 126 6.16 5.59 -4.65
C ASN A 126 4.90 5.50 -5.53
N ILE A 127 4.28 6.63 -5.92
CA ILE A 127 2.91 6.65 -6.47
C ILE A 127 2.71 5.72 -7.68
N ASP A 128 3.71 5.63 -8.57
CA ASP A 128 3.65 4.86 -9.82
C ASP A 128 3.80 3.35 -9.58
N CYS A 129 4.39 2.94 -8.45
CA CYS A 129 4.43 1.53 -7.98
C CYS A 129 3.33 1.19 -6.98
N LEU A 130 2.40 2.13 -6.77
CA LEU A 130 1.14 1.91 -6.10
C LEU A 130 1.19 1.56 -4.60
N VAL A 131 2.26 1.97 -3.90
CA VAL A 131 2.47 1.83 -2.45
C VAL A 131 1.90 3.05 -1.68
N SER A 132 2.09 3.12 -0.35
CA SER A 132 1.74 4.25 0.52
C SER A 132 2.31 5.58 0.09
N ILE A 133 1.44 6.59 0.24
CA ILE A 133 1.72 8.03 0.28
C ILE A 133 0.69 8.71 1.18
N GLY A 134 1.02 9.85 1.79
CA GLY A 134 0.14 10.51 2.77
C GLY A 134 0.20 12.04 2.71
N THR A 135 -0.53 12.72 3.59
CA THR A 135 -0.37 14.16 3.86
C THR A 135 -0.08 14.31 5.34
N ILE A 136 1.04 14.93 5.73
CA ILE A 136 1.46 15.10 7.13
C ILE A 136 1.30 16.57 7.52
N PHE A 137 0.75 16.87 8.70
CA PHE A 137 0.50 18.26 9.09
C PHE A 137 0.65 18.54 10.59
N GLY A 138 1.28 19.67 10.91
CA GLY A 138 1.34 20.28 12.24
C GLY A 138 0.61 21.62 12.27
N ILE A 139 -0.22 21.85 13.29
CA ILE A 139 -0.92 23.10 13.52
C ILE A 139 -0.39 23.72 14.81
N TYR A 140 0.22 24.89 14.66
CA TYR A 140 0.69 25.74 15.75
C TYR A 140 -0.27 26.93 15.94
N LYS A 141 -0.24 27.55 17.11
CA LYS A 141 -0.84 28.87 17.31
C LYS A 141 0.24 29.94 17.07
N LYS A 142 -0.12 31.06 16.42
CA LYS A 142 0.77 32.22 16.32
C LYS A 142 0.98 32.84 17.71
N VAL A 143 2.24 33.02 18.10
CA VAL A 143 2.64 33.54 19.42
C VAL A 143 3.18 34.97 19.39
N SER A 144 3.63 35.49 18.24
CA SER A 144 4.14 36.86 18.15
C SER A 144 3.02 37.91 18.15
N PRO A 145 3.26 39.13 18.67
CA PRO A 145 2.31 40.24 18.63
C PRO A 145 2.33 41.05 17.32
N GLY A 146 3.26 40.78 16.39
CA GLY A 146 3.41 41.52 15.14
C GLY A 146 2.51 41.01 14.01
N ALA A 147 2.67 41.55 12.79
CA ALA A 147 2.09 40.97 11.59
C ALA A 147 2.65 39.56 11.33
N PRO A 148 1.90 38.62 10.72
CA PRO A 148 2.37 37.26 10.47
C PRO A 148 3.59 37.21 9.53
N CYS A 149 4.56 36.37 9.87
CA CYS A 149 5.79 36.20 9.12
C CYS A 149 6.32 34.76 9.22
N GLU A 150 7.29 34.40 8.38
CA GLU A 150 7.92 33.07 8.38
C GLU A 150 8.42 32.62 9.77
N LYS A 151 8.89 33.55 10.60
CA LYS A 151 9.38 33.27 11.96
C LYS A 151 8.28 32.78 12.91
N ASP A 152 6.99 33.01 12.60
CA ASP A 152 5.89 32.45 13.38
C ASP A 152 5.74 30.92 13.20
N ALA A 153 6.38 30.33 12.19
CA ALA A 153 6.48 28.88 12.00
C ALA A 153 7.70 28.26 12.70
N LEU A 154 8.72 29.05 13.05
CA LEU A 154 9.94 28.57 13.72
C LEU A 154 9.69 28.34 15.22
N GLN A 155 8.92 27.30 15.53
CA GLN A 155 8.53 26.92 16.88
C GLN A 155 8.92 25.47 17.20
N SER A 156 9.30 25.21 18.45
CA SER A 156 9.48 23.85 18.96
C SER A 156 8.18 23.05 18.82
N GLY A 157 8.28 21.75 18.51
CA GLY A 157 7.14 20.85 18.39
C GLY A 157 6.26 20.75 19.65
N ARG A 158 6.76 21.16 20.82
CA ARG A 158 5.95 21.33 22.05
C ARG A 158 4.79 22.33 21.92
N ASN A 159 4.87 23.26 20.96
CA ASN A 159 3.85 24.29 20.71
C ASN A 159 2.73 23.87 19.72
N LEU A 160 2.74 22.61 19.25
CA LEU A 160 1.67 22.06 18.43
C LEU A 160 0.36 21.96 19.23
N VAL A 161 -0.71 22.59 18.71
CA VAL A 161 -2.07 22.49 19.28
C VAL A 161 -2.87 21.33 18.67
N ALA A 162 -2.48 20.90 17.47
CA ALA A 162 -2.93 19.68 16.83
C ALA A 162 -1.86 19.21 15.82
N ALA A 163 -1.80 17.91 15.57
CA ALA A 163 -1.03 17.33 14.48
C ALA A 163 -1.78 16.13 13.90
N GLY A 164 -1.48 15.74 12.68
CA GLY A 164 -2.08 14.56 12.08
C GLY A 164 -1.39 14.13 10.81
N TYR A 165 -1.80 12.96 10.32
CA TYR A 165 -1.50 12.52 8.98
C TYR A 165 -2.74 11.88 8.33
N ALA A 166 -2.91 12.12 7.04
CA ALA A 166 -3.85 11.39 6.22
C ALA A 166 -3.09 10.31 5.45
N LEU A 167 -3.31 9.04 5.82
CA LEU A 167 -2.90 7.92 4.99
C LEU A 167 -3.99 7.72 3.94
N TYR A 168 -3.80 8.26 2.74
CA TYR A 168 -4.51 7.72 1.58
C TYR A 168 -4.14 6.24 1.55
N GLY A 169 -5.07 5.29 1.71
CA GLY A 169 -4.77 3.87 2.00
C GLY A 169 -5.74 2.89 1.32
N SER A 170 -5.69 1.59 1.69
CA SER A 170 -6.72 0.59 1.33
C SER A 170 -8.11 1.19 1.51
N ALA A 171 -8.40 1.64 2.73
CA ALA A 171 -9.29 2.78 2.99
C ALA A 171 -8.46 4.06 3.18
N THR A 172 -9.00 5.26 2.92
CA THR A 172 -8.30 6.50 3.35
C THR A 172 -8.54 6.73 4.82
N MET A 173 -7.46 6.89 5.60
CA MET A 173 -7.46 7.13 7.03
C MET A 173 -6.92 8.52 7.34
N LEU A 174 -7.40 9.11 8.43
CA LEU A 174 -6.90 10.33 9.04
C LEU A 174 -6.65 10.06 10.52
N VAL A 175 -5.39 10.15 10.93
CA VAL A 175 -5.00 10.16 12.34
C VAL A 175 -4.86 11.61 12.78
N LEU A 176 -5.53 11.97 13.88
CA LEU A 176 -5.55 13.33 14.43
C LEU A 176 -5.19 13.28 15.92
N ALA A 177 -4.02 13.81 16.26
CA ALA A 177 -3.60 14.07 17.62
C ALA A 177 -4.02 15.49 18.04
N LEU A 178 -4.68 15.56 19.19
CA LEU A 178 -4.95 16.80 19.94
C LEU A 178 -4.17 16.73 21.27
N GLU A 179 -4.18 17.82 22.05
CA GLU A 179 -3.41 17.95 23.30
C GLU A 179 -3.50 16.75 24.26
N SER A 180 -4.63 16.01 24.27
CA SER A 180 -4.92 14.94 25.24
C SER A 180 -5.40 13.61 24.63
N SER A 181 -5.27 13.39 23.32
CA SER A 181 -5.76 12.14 22.68
C SER A 181 -5.32 11.98 21.23
N VAL A 182 -5.07 10.76 20.78
CA VAL A 182 -4.86 10.42 19.36
C VAL A 182 -6.07 9.65 18.82
N ASN A 183 -6.73 10.16 17.77
CA ASN A 183 -7.98 9.61 17.27
C ASN A 183 -7.87 9.24 15.79
N CYS A 184 -8.45 8.09 15.43
CA CYS A 184 -8.38 7.55 14.07
C CYS A 184 -9.74 7.59 13.39
N PHE A 185 -9.78 8.22 12.22
CA PHE A 185 -10.97 8.34 11.38
C PHE A 185 -10.74 7.67 10.02
N MET A 186 -11.76 7.00 9.48
CA MET A 186 -11.73 6.37 8.16
C MET A 186 -12.75 7.06 7.25
N LEU A 187 -12.32 7.41 6.03
CA LEU A 187 -13.17 8.02 5.01
C LEU A 187 -14.13 6.96 4.45
N ASP A 188 -15.44 7.12 4.63
CA ASP A 188 -16.41 6.36 3.86
C ASP A 188 -16.59 7.00 2.47
N PRO A 189 -16.17 6.33 1.37
CA PRO A 189 -16.34 6.87 0.03
C PRO A 189 -17.82 6.93 -0.44
N ALA A 190 -18.78 6.36 0.29
CA ALA A 190 -20.21 6.42 -0.06
C ALA A 190 -20.91 7.69 0.44
N ILE A 191 -20.53 8.21 1.62
CA ILE A 191 -21.06 9.48 2.16
C ILE A 191 -20.07 10.65 2.03
N GLY A 192 -18.80 10.37 1.74
CA GLY A 192 -17.77 11.40 1.58
C GLY A 192 -17.32 12.04 2.89
N GLU A 193 -17.38 11.32 4.01
CA GLU A 193 -16.97 11.82 5.33
C GLU A 193 -16.05 10.88 6.11
N PHE A 194 -15.21 11.49 6.94
CA PHE A 194 -14.31 10.81 7.87
C PHE A 194 -15.05 10.42 9.15
N ILE A 195 -15.29 9.13 9.34
CA ILE A 195 -15.99 8.53 10.50
C ILE A 195 -14.94 8.03 11.51
N LEU A 196 -15.13 8.32 12.79
CA LEU A 196 -14.30 7.86 13.90
C LEU A 196 -14.37 6.32 14.01
N VAL A 197 -13.24 5.63 13.82
CA VAL A 197 -13.13 4.16 13.89
C VAL A 197 -12.35 3.66 15.12
N ASN A 198 -11.49 4.49 15.70
CA ASN A 198 -10.91 4.25 17.02
C ASN A 198 -10.87 5.56 17.80
N LYS A 199 -11.32 5.50 19.06
CA LYS A 199 -11.41 6.64 19.97
C LYS A 199 -10.54 6.35 21.18
N ASP A 200 -9.64 7.26 21.47
CA ASP A 200 -8.83 7.21 22.68
C ASP A 200 -9.66 7.70 23.87
N ASP A 201 -9.99 6.78 24.77
CA ASP A 201 -10.74 7.01 26.00
C ASP A 201 -10.05 6.46 27.26
N GLY A 202 -8.79 6.05 27.14
CA GLY A 202 -8.00 5.45 28.22
C GLY A 202 -8.40 4.02 28.62
N SER A 203 -9.42 3.41 28.01
CA SER A 203 -9.82 2.02 28.28
C SER A 203 -9.33 1.00 27.24
N SER A 204 -8.88 1.49 26.08
CA SER A 204 -8.59 0.68 24.89
C SER A 204 -7.10 0.32 24.74
N PRO A 205 -6.72 -0.97 24.77
CA PRO A 205 -5.35 -1.42 24.45
C PRO A 205 -5.02 -1.33 22.94
N TYR A 206 -5.83 -0.62 22.15
CA TYR A 206 -5.64 -0.39 20.72
C TYR A 206 -5.21 1.04 20.38
N GLY A 207 -5.07 1.94 21.36
CA GLY A 207 -4.68 3.34 21.12
C GLY A 207 -3.32 3.49 20.44
N SER A 208 -2.35 2.63 20.79
CA SER A 208 -0.97 2.65 20.26
C SER A 208 -0.80 2.07 18.85
N ARG A 209 -1.80 1.35 18.31
CA ARG A 209 -1.66 0.62 17.02
C ARG A 209 -1.78 1.49 15.77
N TYR A 210 -2.26 2.73 15.90
CA TYR A 210 -2.50 3.64 14.78
C TYR A 210 -1.39 4.69 14.64
N VAL A 211 -0.18 4.38 15.12
CA VAL A 211 0.97 5.29 15.06
C VAL A 211 2.22 4.52 14.63
N GLY A 212 2.68 4.81 13.43
CA GLY A 212 3.75 4.04 12.80
C GLY A 212 5.17 4.37 13.26
N SER A 213 5.98 3.32 13.42
CA SER A 213 7.44 3.38 13.36
C SER A 213 7.97 3.72 11.97
N MET A 214 8.18 5.01 11.71
CA MET A 214 9.11 5.47 10.66
C MET A 214 10.54 5.41 11.19
N VAL A 215 11.17 4.24 11.10
CA VAL A 215 12.63 4.11 11.32
C VAL A 215 13.35 4.59 10.06
N ALA A 216 13.74 5.86 10.03
CA ALA A 216 14.64 6.37 9.01
C ALA A 216 16.03 5.71 9.14
N ASP A 217 16.66 5.37 8.01
CA ASP A 217 17.97 4.73 7.98
C ASP A 217 19.02 5.62 8.66
N VAL A 218 19.52 5.12 9.80
CA VAL A 218 20.43 5.77 10.76
C VAL A 218 21.74 6.25 10.12
N HIS A 219 22.04 5.85 8.87
CA HIS A 219 23.29 6.22 8.18
C HIS A 219 23.14 7.03 6.88
N ARG A 220 21.93 7.43 6.45
CA ARG A 220 21.81 8.33 5.27
C ARG A 220 20.59 9.28 5.18
N THR A 221 19.50 9.07 5.92
CA THR A 221 18.26 9.84 5.67
C THR A 221 18.00 10.90 6.74
N LEU A 222 17.86 12.17 6.33
CA LEU A 222 17.52 13.30 7.21
C LEU A 222 16.13 13.83 6.84
N LEU A 223 15.20 13.84 7.79
CA LEU A 223 13.79 14.24 7.61
C LEU A 223 13.57 15.71 7.99
N ARG A 224 12.57 16.40 7.40
CA ARG A 224 12.31 17.85 7.60
C ARG A 224 11.61 18.13 8.92
N LEU A 225 12.25 18.95 9.77
CA LEU A 225 11.85 19.14 11.17
C LEU A 225 10.41 19.67 11.35
N LEU A 226 9.99 20.67 10.56
CA LEU A 226 8.69 21.34 10.78
C LEU A 226 7.45 20.56 10.34
N TYR A 227 7.54 19.77 9.26
CA TYR A 227 6.37 19.20 8.60
C TYR A 227 6.40 17.66 8.44
N GLU A 228 7.57 17.04 8.52
CA GLU A 228 7.70 15.58 8.66
C GLU A 228 7.87 15.21 10.15
N CYS A 229 8.92 15.73 10.80
CA CYS A 229 9.37 15.24 12.11
C CYS A 229 8.46 15.69 13.27
N ASN A 230 8.22 17.00 13.42
CA ASN A 230 7.43 17.55 14.53
C ASN A 230 6.00 17.00 14.60
N PRO A 231 5.23 16.90 13.48
CA PRO A 231 3.90 16.32 13.51
C PRO A 231 3.90 14.85 13.95
N MET A 232 4.79 14.03 13.36
CA MET A 232 4.86 12.61 13.68
C MET A 232 5.33 12.37 15.12
N ALA A 233 6.35 13.10 15.58
CA ALA A 233 6.81 13.04 16.97
C ALA A 233 5.71 13.42 17.98
N PHE A 234 4.86 14.41 17.66
CA PHE A 234 3.73 14.79 18.50
C PHE A 234 2.68 13.69 18.57
N ILE A 235 2.32 13.09 17.42
CA ILE A 235 1.37 11.95 17.38
C ILE A 235 1.93 10.76 18.19
N ILE A 236 3.23 10.49 18.09
CA ILE A 236 3.92 9.41 18.81
C ILE A 236 3.95 9.62 20.32
N GLU A 237 4.41 10.79 20.79
CA GLU A 237 4.44 11.06 22.24
C GLU A 237 3.02 11.12 22.83
N LYS A 238 2.01 11.57 22.06
CA LYS A 238 0.59 11.55 22.50
C LYS A 238 -0.01 10.15 22.54
N ALA A 239 0.52 9.18 21.78
CA ALA A 239 0.16 7.77 21.86
C ALA A 239 1.04 6.97 22.86
N GLY A 240 1.93 7.63 23.61
CA GLY A 240 2.81 7.01 24.60
C GLY A 240 4.09 6.37 24.06
N GLY A 241 4.43 6.63 22.79
CA GLY A 241 5.72 6.26 22.19
C GLY A 241 6.81 7.31 22.42
N MET A 242 7.94 7.18 21.71
CA MET A 242 9.08 8.09 21.83
C MET A 242 9.62 8.51 20.45
N ALA A 243 10.08 9.76 20.35
CA ALA A 243 10.67 10.34 19.13
C ALA A 243 11.99 11.08 19.45
N THR A 244 13.11 10.65 18.87
CA THR A 244 14.44 11.20 19.23
C THR A 244 15.44 11.23 18.06
N THR A 245 16.42 12.13 18.14
CA THR A 245 17.64 12.15 17.32
C THR A 245 18.69 11.12 17.77
N GLY A 246 18.46 10.44 18.89
CA GLY A 246 19.49 9.70 19.64
C GLY A 246 20.32 10.56 20.59
N LYS A 247 20.04 11.88 20.68
CA LYS A 247 20.65 12.82 21.64
C LYS A 247 19.62 13.59 22.46
N GLU A 248 18.52 14.00 21.81
CA GLU A 248 17.43 14.77 22.40
C GLU A 248 16.08 14.35 21.79
N ALA A 249 14.96 14.75 22.40
CA ALA A 249 13.63 14.46 21.88
C ALA A 249 13.26 15.47 20.77
N ILE A 250 12.60 14.99 19.71
CA ILE A 250 12.38 15.78 18.48
C ILE A 250 11.58 17.06 18.75
N LEU A 251 10.57 17.00 19.62
CA LEU A 251 9.70 18.14 19.89
C LEU A 251 10.41 19.29 20.64
N ASP A 252 11.54 19.03 21.30
CA ASP A 252 12.28 20.06 22.04
C ASP A 252 13.25 20.86 21.16
N ILE A 253 13.50 20.41 19.92
CA ILE A 253 14.34 21.12 18.94
C ILE A 253 13.58 22.36 18.43
N ILE A 254 14.27 23.51 18.41
CA ILE A 254 13.78 24.75 17.80
C ILE A 254 14.48 24.91 16.45
N PRO A 255 13.77 24.89 15.31
CA PRO A 255 14.39 25.04 13.99
C PRO A 255 14.95 26.46 13.77
N GLU A 256 16.14 26.54 13.20
CA GLU A 256 16.74 27.79 12.73
C GLU A 256 16.17 28.23 11.36
N ASN A 257 15.64 27.29 10.57
CA ASN A 257 15.16 27.53 9.21
C ASN A 257 13.99 26.60 8.82
N ILE A 258 13.08 27.06 7.95
CA ILE A 258 11.81 26.35 7.67
C ILE A 258 11.96 25.00 6.95
N HIS A 259 13.11 24.71 6.36
CA HIS A 259 13.41 23.45 5.68
C HIS A 259 14.52 22.65 6.39
N GLU A 260 14.77 22.88 7.68
CA GLU A 260 15.81 22.18 8.42
C GLU A 260 15.61 20.65 8.39
N ARG A 261 16.69 19.87 8.20
CA ARG A 261 16.64 18.40 8.19
C ARG A 261 17.41 17.81 9.39
N VAL A 262 16.82 16.83 10.06
CA VAL A 262 17.38 16.14 11.24
C VAL A 262 17.33 14.61 11.10
N PRO A 263 18.23 13.85 11.74
CA PRO A 263 18.11 12.40 11.87
C PRO A 263 17.01 12.06 12.90
N VAL A 264 16.21 11.04 12.62
CA VAL A 264 14.96 10.76 13.34
C VAL A 264 14.77 9.26 13.57
N VAL A 265 14.43 8.89 14.80
CA VAL A 265 13.98 7.54 15.17
C VAL A 265 12.59 7.64 15.82
N LEU A 266 11.62 6.93 15.23
CA LEU A 266 10.20 6.95 15.60
C LEU A 266 9.67 5.52 15.77
N GLY A 267 8.81 5.30 16.78
CA GLY A 267 8.04 4.06 16.86
C GLY A 267 7.15 3.88 18.10
N SER A 268 6.14 3.03 17.92
CA SER A 268 5.65 2.13 18.96
C SER A 268 6.68 1.02 19.21
N SER A 269 6.38 0.09 20.13
CA SER A 269 7.17 -1.14 20.29
C SER A 269 6.91 -2.19 19.18
N ASP A 270 5.86 -2.04 18.37
CA ASP A 270 5.28 -3.10 17.53
C ASP A 270 4.68 -2.54 16.20
N ASP A 271 5.54 -2.39 15.18
CA ASP A 271 5.33 -2.36 13.70
C ASP A 271 4.23 -1.51 12.99
N VAL A 272 4.42 -1.33 11.66
CA VAL A 272 3.52 -0.60 10.73
C VAL A 272 3.46 -1.23 9.35
N GLU A 273 2.37 -0.92 8.65
CA GLU A 273 2.01 -1.52 7.37
C GLU A 273 1.07 -0.51 6.57
N GLU A 274 1.65 0.48 5.87
CA GLU A 274 1.44 0.91 4.43
C GLU A 274 0.07 1.39 3.76
N TYR A 275 0.15 1.79 2.44
CA TYR A 275 -0.84 1.90 1.30
C TYR A 275 -1.40 3.38 1.09
N LEU A 276 -1.99 4.11 0.04
CA LEU A 276 -2.49 4.18 -1.40
C LEU A 276 -3.30 5.41 -2.04
N ALA A 277 -3.21 5.71 -3.39
CA ALA A 277 -4.36 5.85 -4.39
C ALA A 277 -4.16 5.93 -6.01
N LEU A 278 -5.24 5.72 -6.85
CA LEU A 278 -5.51 5.22 -8.30
C LEU A 278 -5.00 6.01 -9.60
N LYS A 279 -5.35 5.89 -10.93
CA LYS A 279 -6.34 5.29 -11.92
C LYS A 279 -5.78 5.20 -13.42
N GLY A 280 -6.53 4.91 -14.53
CA GLY A 280 -6.11 4.78 -15.99
C GLY A 280 -7.12 5.05 -17.16
N ARG A 281 -6.77 4.87 -18.47
CA ARG A 281 -7.63 4.93 -19.74
C ARG A 281 -6.99 4.39 -21.06
N ARG A 282 -7.58 3.58 -21.98
CA ARG A 282 -8.47 2.34 -22.14
C ARG A 282 -8.30 1.90 -23.64
N VAL A 283 -8.43 0.70 -24.27
CA VAL A 283 -9.03 -0.69 -24.17
C VAL A 283 -8.10 -1.65 -25.04
N LYS A 284 -8.31 -2.87 -25.62
CA LYS A 284 -9.29 -3.98 -25.94
C LYS A 284 -8.43 -5.16 -26.58
N GLY A 285 -8.73 -6.47 -26.69
CA GLY A 285 -9.86 -7.38 -26.34
C GLY A 285 -10.23 -8.41 -27.47
N ALA A 286 -10.27 -9.74 -27.18
CA ALA A 286 -10.52 -10.89 -28.12
C ALA A 286 -11.78 -11.77 -27.76
N THR A 287 -11.81 -13.10 -28.02
CA THR A 287 -13.05 -13.94 -28.03
C THR A 287 -13.65 -14.37 -26.67
N GLY A 288 -14.91 -14.84 -26.70
CA GLY A 288 -15.92 -14.60 -25.64
C GLY A 288 -15.93 -15.44 -24.34
N GLU A 289 -15.71 -16.76 -24.35
CA GLU A 289 -15.83 -17.55 -23.09
C GLU A 289 -14.81 -17.13 -22.03
N LEU A 290 -13.55 -16.93 -22.44
CA LEU A 290 -12.51 -16.38 -21.57
C LEU A 290 -12.87 -14.96 -21.10
N THR A 291 -13.59 -14.18 -21.93
CA THR A 291 -14.09 -12.86 -21.54
C THR A 291 -15.16 -12.96 -20.45
N GLN A 292 -16.04 -13.96 -20.48
CA GLN A 292 -17.02 -14.18 -19.41
C GLN A 292 -16.34 -14.56 -18.08
N LEU A 293 -15.37 -15.47 -18.13
CA LEU A 293 -14.55 -15.83 -16.97
C LEU A 293 -13.80 -14.63 -16.38
N LEU A 294 -13.10 -13.86 -17.22
CA LEU A 294 -12.38 -12.65 -16.79
C LEU A 294 -13.34 -11.58 -16.24
N ASN A 295 -14.54 -11.39 -16.82
CA ASN A 295 -15.53 -10.48 -16.29
C ASN A 295 -16.04 -10.89 -14.90
N SER A 296 -16.21 -12.19 -14.63
CA SER A 296 -16.49 -12.71 -13.28
C SER A 296 -15.34 -12.41 -12.31
N THR A 297 -14.10 -12.72 -12.69
CA THR A 297 -12.90 -12.44 -11.86
C THR A 297 -12.78 -10.94 -11.54
N LEU A 298 -12.90 -10.08 -12.55
CA LEU A 298 -12.88 -8.62 -12.37
C LEU A 298 -14.06 -8.12 -11.51
N THR A 299 -15.21 -8.79 -11.54
CA THR A 299 -16.35 -8.44 -10.68
C THR A 299 -16.12 -8.85 -9.23
N ALA A 300 -15.52 -10.02 -8.97
CA ALA A 300 -15.05 -10.39 -7.62
C ALA A 300 -14.02 -9.38 -7.10
N ILE A 301 -13.03 -9.02 -7.92
CA ILE A 301 -12.02 -8.00 -7.58
C ILE A 301 -12.67 -6.64 -7.29
N LYS A 302 -13.69 -6.21 -8.05
CA LYS A 302 -14.46 -4.97 -7.73
C LYS A 302 -15.16 -5.05 -6.37
N ALA A 303 -15.73 -6.20 -6.02
CA ALA A 303 -16.38 -6.42 -4.73
C ALA A 303 -15.37 -6.44 -3.56
N ILE A 304 -14.25 -7.17 -3.69
CA ILE A 304 -13.16 -7.22 -2.69
C ILE A 304 -12.56 -5.82 -2.52
N SER A 305 -12.24 -5.13 -3.61
CA SER A 305 -11.76 -3.74 -3.60
C SER A 305 -12.67 -2.80 -2.79
N SER A 306 -13.99 -2.98 -2.89
CA SER A 306 -14.99 -2.20 -2.14
C SER A 306 -15.05 -2.58 -0.66
N ALA A 307 -14.94 -3.88 -0.34
CA ALA A 307 -14.90 -4.37 1.04
C ALA A 307 -13.63 -3.93 1.78
N VAL A 308 -12.46 -4.10 1.14
CA VAL A 308 -11.15 -3.61 1.60
C VAL A 308 -11.20 -2.10 1.89
N ARG A 309 -11.81 -1.31 1.00
CA ARG A 309 -12.02 0.15 1.15
C ARG A 309 -12.93 0.57 2.30
N LYS A 310 -13.59 -0.38 2.97
CA LYS A 310 -14.54 -0.15 4.08
C LYS A 310 -14.29 -1.07 5.28
N ALA A 311 -13.18 -1.80 5.31
CA ALA A 311 -12.99 -2.91 6.24
C ALA A 311 -13.03 -2.49 7.73
N GLY A 312 -12.42 -1.36 8.08
CA GLY A 312 -12.52 -0.79 9.43
C GLY A 312 -13.93 -0.30 9.79
N LEU A 313 -14.63 0.32 8.84
CA LEU A 313 -16.00 0.80 9.01
C LEU A 313 -17.02 -0.34 9.22
N ALA A 314 -16.77 -1.49 8.60
CA ALA A 314 -17.62 -2.68 8.69
C ALA A 314 -17.13 -3.71 9.73
N HIS A 315 -16.21 -3.33 10.63
CA HIS A 315 -15.60 -4.19 11.66
C HIS A 315 -15.03 -5.53 11.13
N MET A 316 -14.50 -5.50 9.91
CA MET A 316 -13.95 -6.66 9.18
C MET A 316 -12.48 -6.95 9.51
N TYR A 317 -11.84 -6.13 10.34
CA TYR A 317 -10.51 -6.39 10.90
C TYR A 317 -10.54 -7.48 11.97
N GLY A 318 -9.40 -8.14 12.15
CA GLY A 318 -9.20 -9.27 13.07
C GLY A 318 -9.66 -10.64 12.57
N ILE A 319 -9.37 -11.64 13.42
CA ILE A 319 -9.47 -13.09 13.16
C ILE A 319 -10.93 -13.54 12.99
N ALA A 320 -11.17 -14.51 12.11
CA ALA A 320 -12.46 -15.14 11.86
C ALA A 320 -12.84 -16.24 12.87
N GLY A 321 -11.89 -16.70 13.69
CA GLY A 321 -12.05 -17.81 14.65
C GLY A 321 -11.54 -19.17 14.14
N SER A 322 -10.85 -19.19 13.00
CA SER A 322 -10.36 -20.40 12.31
C SER A 322 -8.89 -20.24 11.89
N VAL A 323 -8.19 -21.38 11.80
CA VAL A 323 -6.84 -21.46 11.22
C VAL A 323 -6.98 -22.04 9.81
N ASN A 324 -6.29 -21.47 8.84
CA ASN A 324 -6.36 -21.94 7.45
C ASN A 324 -5.54 -23.23 7.24
N VAL A 325 -5.55 -23.76 6.02
CA VAL A 325 -4.93 -25.06 5.70
C VAL A 325 -3.40 -25.00 5.58
N THR A 326 -2.82 -23.79 5.58
CA THR A 326 -1.36 -23.56 5.52
C THR A 326 -0.74 -23.25 6.89
N GLY A 327 -1.58 -23.11 7.92
CA GLY A 327 -1.21 -22.89 9.32
C GLY A 327 -1.25 -21.42 9.77
N ASP A 328 -1.79 -20.53 8.93
CA ASP A 328 -1.89 -19.09 9.19
C ASP A 328 -3.28 -18.76 9.82
N GLU A 329 -3.39 -17.72 10.65
CA GLU A 329 -4.66 -17.32 11.28
C GLU A 329 -5.57 -16.60 10.27
N GLN A 330 -6.77 -17.13 10.03
CA GLN A 330 -7.68 -16.65 9.00
C GLN A 330 -8.39 -15.36 9.45
N LYS A 331 -8.30 -14.28 8.66
CA LYS A 331 -9.01 -13.02 8.92
C LYS A 331 -10.37 -13.00 8.23
N LYS A 332 -11.29 -12.15 8.72
CA LYS A 332 -12.67 -12.07 8.17
C LYS A 332 -12.72 -11.66 6.70
N LEU A 333 -11.75 -10.86 6.25
CA LEU A 333 -11.63 -10.45 4.85
C LEU A 333 -11.25 -11.62 3.94
N ASP A 334 -10.41 -12.56 4.39
CA ASP A 334 -9.99 -13.74 3.64
C ASP A 334 -11.19 -14.66 3.37
N VAL A 335 -12.05 -14.85 4.39
CA VAL A 335 -13.32 -15.59 4.28
C VAL A 335 -14.26 -14.92 3.27
N LEU A 336 -14.36 -13.58 3.29
CA LEU A 336 -15.19 -12.84 2.35
C LEU A 336 -14.64 -12.90 0.91
N SER A 337 -13.34 -12.65 0.72
CA SER A 337 -12.71 -12.63 -0.60
C SER A 337 -12.77 -13.99 -1.26
N ASN A 338 -12.45 -15.06 -0.52
CA ASN A 338 -12.59 -16.44 -1.01
C ASN A 338 -14.05 -16.75 -1.41
N SER A 339 -15.01 -16.39 -0.56
CA SER A 339 -16.44 -16.55 -0.86
C SER A 339 -16.88 -15.77 -2.11
N LEU A 340 -16.39 -14.55 -2.30
CA LEU A 340 -16.69 -13.73 -3.49
C LEU A 340 -16.11 -14.35 -4.76
N VAL A 341 -14.84 -14.77 -4.73
CA VAL A 341 -14.17 -15.39 -5.90
C VAL A 341 -14.87 -16.70 -6.27
N ILE A 342 -15.08 -17.63 -5.32
CA ILE A 342 -15.74 -18.91 -5.60
C ILE A 342 -17.12 -18.70 -6.25
N ASN A 343 -17.95 -17.82 -5.67
CA ASN A 343 -19.31 -17.58 -6.19
C ASN A 343 -19.29 -16.92 -7.58
N MET A 344 -18.44 -15.94 -7.83
CA MET A 344 -18.32 -15.29 -9.15
C MET A 344 -17.74 -16.24 -10.21
N LEU A 345 -16.77 -17.09 -9.85
CA LEU A 345 -16.20 -18.07 -10.76
C LEU A 345 -17.21 -19.19 -11.09
N GLN A 346 -17.91 -19.76 -10.12
CA GLN A 346 -18.95 -20.76 -10.40
C GLN A 346 -20.15 -20.17 -11.19
N SER A 347 -20.49 -18.90 -11.01
CA SER A 347 -21.53 -18.23 -11.82
C SER A 347 -21.03 -17.73 -13.18
N SER A 348 -19.75 -17.91 -13.51
CA SER A 348 -19.22 -17.65 -14.87
C SER A 348 -19.62 -18.72 -15.89
N TYR A 349 -20.16 -19.87 -15.44
CA TYR A 349 -20.40 -21.07 -16.26
C TYR A 349 -19.16 -21.58 -17.03
N SER A 350 -17.97 -21.10 -16.68
CA SER A 350 -16.73 -21.29 -17.45
C SER A 350 -15.71 -22.20 -16.73
N THR A 351 -15.87 -22.45 -15.43
CA THR A 351 -14.92 -23.23 -14.61
C THR A 351 -15.34 -24.68 -14.40
N CYS A 352 -14.40 -25.57 -14.14
CA CYS A 352 -14.66 -26.97 -13.78
C CYS A 352 -14.02 -27.38 -12.44
N VAL A 353 -12.83 -26.85 -12.13
CA VAL A 353 -12.09 -27.06 -10.89
C VAL A 353 -11.57 -25.72 -10.41
N LEU A 354 -11.68 -25.45 -9.11
CA LEU A 354 -11.09 -24.28 -8.45
C LEU A 354 -10.12 -24.72 -7.36
N VAL A 355 -8.97 -24.05 -7.25
CA VAL A 355 -8.03 -24.19 -6.13
C VAL A 355 -7.86 -22.83 -5.49
N SER A 356 -8.01 -22.76 -4.17
CA SER A 356 -7.84 -21.56 -3.35
C SER A 356 -6.80 -21.85 -2.28
N GLU A 357 -6.03 -20.85 -1.82
CA GLU A 357 -5.24 -21.01 -0.59
C GLU A 357 -6.13 -21.41 0.60
N GLU A 358 -7.35 -20.86 0.64
CA GLU A 358 -8.27 -20.96 1.76
C GLU A 358 -9.14 -22.24 1.74
N ASN A 359 -8.84 -23.20 0.86
CA ASN A 359 -9.57 -24.47 0.75
C ASN A 359 -8.62 -25.67 0.60
N LYS A 360 -8.76 -26.65 1.50
CA LYS A 360 -7.90 -27.85 1.61
C LYS A 360 -7.93 -28.80 0.42
N GLU A 361 -9.02 -28.76 -0.34
CA GLU A 361 -9.40 -29.74 -1.37
C GLU A 361 -9.92 -28.96 -2.57
N ALA A 362 -9.57 -29.41 -3.78
CA ALA A 362 -9.99 -28.70 -5.00
C ALA A 362 -11.52 -28.71 -5.18
N ILE A 363 -12.12 -27.52 -5.34
CA ILE A 363 -13.57 -27.35 -5.43
C ILE A 363 -14.02 -27.72 -6.85
N ILE A 364 -14.68 -28.87 -6.99
CA ILE A 364 -15.27 -29.31 -8.24
C ILE A 364 -16.56 -28.51 -8.51
N THR A 365 -16.65 -27.88 -9.68
CA THR A 365 -17.83 -27.07 -10.05
C THR A 365 -19.04 -27.99 -10.32
N PRO A 366 -20.24 -27.68 -9.78
CA PRO A 366 -21.48 -28.42 -10.03
C PRO A 366 -21.78 -28.59 -11.53
N LYS A 367 -22.34 -29.74 -11.94
CA LYS A 367 -22.42 -30.13 -13.37
C LYS A 367 -23.14 -29.11 -14.24
N GLU A 368 -24.19 -28.48 -13.70
CA GLU A 368 -25.01 -27.46 -14.34
C GLU A 368 -24.34 -26.07 -14.46
N LYS A 369 -23.13 -25.90 -13.91
CA LYS A 369 -22.30 -24.69 -13.96
C LYS A 369 -20.91 -24.91 -14.57
N ARG A 370 -20.62 -26.12 -15.08
CA ARG A 370 -19.28 -26.45 -15.59
C ARG A 370 -18.99 -25.82 -16.94
N GLY A 371 -17.81 -25.22 -17.04
CA GLY A 371 -17.11 -24.96 -18.30
C GLY A 371 -15.79 -25.74 -18.41
N LYS A 372 -14.82 -25.18 -19.13
CA LYS A 372 -13.57 -25.88 -19.53
C LYS A 372 -12.28 -25.37 -18.87
N TYR A 373 -12.38 -24.40 -17.97
CA TYR A 373 -11.22 -23.78 -17.32
C TYR A 373 -11.02 -24.29 -15.89
N VAL A 374 -9.76 -24.37 -15.48
CA VAL A 374 -9.34 -24.57 -14.09
C VAL A 374 -8.77 -23.26 -13.59
N VAL A 375 -9.11 -22.84 -12.37
CA VAL A 375 -8.63 -21.58 -11.79
C VAL A 375 -7.97 -21.82 -10.45
N CYS A 376 -6.69 -21.49 -10.34
CA CYS A 376 -5.94 -21.47 -9.09
C CYS A 376 -5.81 -20.02 -8.65
N PHE A 377 -6.19 -19.68 -7.41
CA PHE A 377 -6.15 -18.29 -6.94
C PHE A 377 -5.76 -18.17 -5.47
N ASP A 378 -5.11 -17.07 -5.15
CA ASP A 378 -5.01 -16.52 -3.80
C ASP A 378 -6.08 -15.43 -3.70
N PRO A 379 -7.10 -15.57 -2.83
CA PRO A 379 -8.15 -14.59 -2.72
C PRO A 379 -7.70 -13.29 -2.02
N LEU A 380 -6.68 -13.31 -1.17
CA LEU A 380 -6.19 -12.12 -0.47
C LEU A 380 -4.69 -12.20 -0.04
N ASP A 381 -3.77 -12.04 -1.00
CA ASP A 381 -2.32 -11.94 -0.74
C ASP A 381 -2.05 -10.85 0.30
N GLY A 382 -1.10 -11.13 1.19
CA GLY A 382 -0.72 -10.21 2.26
C GLY A 382 -1.76 -10.11 3.38
N SER A 383 -2.50 -11.16 3.74
CA SER A 383 -3.52 -11.03 4.80
C SER A 383 -2.99 -10.51 6.15
N SER A 384 -1.68 -10.61 6.43
CA SER A 384 -1.01 -9.83 7.50
C SER A 384 -1.29 -8.33 7.40
N ASN A 385 -0.99 -7.77 6.23
CA ASN A 385 -1.02 -6.40 5.76
C ASN A 385 -2.46 -5.81 5.66
N ILE A 386 -3.39 -6.18 6.55
CA ILE A 386 -4.81 -5.78 6.53
C ILE A 386 -5.18 -4.72 7.59
N ASP A 387 -4.92 -5.00 8.87
CA ASP A 387 -5.53 -4.24 9.99
C ASP A 387 -4.94 -2.83 10.18
N CYS A 388 -3.75 -2.69 9.63
CA CYS A 388 -2.84 -1.55 9.46
C CYS A 388 -3.12 -0.65 8.23
N LEU A 389 -3.85 -1.18 7.24
CA LEU A 389 -4.15 -0.66 5.89
C LEU A 389 -3.25 -1.07 4.71
N ALA A 390 -2.18 -1.84 4.90
CA ALA A 390 -1.14 -2.19 3.91
C ALA A 390 -1.55 -2.93 2.61
N SER A 391 -0.51 -3.21 1.83
CA SER A 391 -0.53 -3.99 0.60
C SER A 391 -1.17 -5.34 0.74
N ILE A 392 -2.29 -5.48 0.04
CA ILE A 392 -2.98 -6.73 -0.22
C ILE A 392 -3.42 -6.84 -1.67
N GLY A 393 -3.51 -8.06 -2.18
CA GLY A 393 -3.87 -8.36 -3.56
C GLY A 393 -4.79 -9.56 -3.72
N THR A 394 -5.13 -9.94 -4.96
CA THR A 394 -5.76 -11.23 -5.29
C THR A 394 -4.99 -11.77 -6.50
N ILE A 395 -4.41 -12.95 -6.40
CA ILE A 395 -3.59 -13.55 -7.47
C ILE A 395 -4.41 -14.64 -8.16
N PHE A 396 -4.33 -14.77 -9.49
CA PHE A 396 -5.05 -15.84 -10.21
C PHE A 396 -4.28 -16.37 -11.42
N ALA A 397 -4.31 -17.69 -11.58
CA ALA A 397 -3.88 -18.42 -12.77
C ALA A 397 -5.06 -19.21 -13.35
N ILE A 398 -5.31 -19.05 -14.66
CA ILE A 398 -6.33 -19.76 -15.42
C ILE A 398 -5.63 -20.75 -16.35
N TYR A 399 -5.96 -22.03 -16.21
CA TYR A 399 -5.53 -23.13 -17.06
C TYR A 399 -6.73 -23.68 -17.84
N LYS A 400 -6.48 -24.40 -18.94
CA LYS A 400 -7.52 -25.20 -19.62
C LYS A 400 -7.51 -26.62 -19.04
N LYS A 401 -8.67 -27.25 -18.87
CA LYS A 401 -8.75 -28.69 -18.59
C LYS A 401 -8.17 -29.49 -19.77
N THR A 402 -7.36 -30.50 -19.48
CA THR A 402 -6.62 -31.31 -20.46
C THR A 402 -7.01 -32.78 -20.48
N SER A 403 -7.66 -33.29 -19.43
CA SER A 403 -8.26 -34.63 -19.43
C SER A 403 -9.68 -34.63 -20.03
N GLU A 404 -10.12 -35.78 -20.52
CA GLU A 404 -11.53 -36.00 -20.95
C GLU A 404 -12.40 -36.56 -19.80
N ASP A 405 -11.80 -36.96 -18.67
CA ASP A 405 -12.48 -37.56 -17.51
C ASP A 405 -13.41 -36.57 -16.76
N GLU A 406 -14.13 -37.05 -15.75
CA GLU A 406 -14.80 -36.17 -14.77
C GLU A 406 -13.77 -35.24 -14.08
N PRO A 407 -14.04 -33.92 -13.94
CA PRO A 407 -13.09 -32.98 -13.36
C PRO A 407 -12.65 -33.36 -11.95
N SER A 408 -11.35 -33.25 -11.69
CA SER A 408 -10.71 -33.64 -10.41
C SER A 408 -9.54 -32.73 -10.06
N GLU A 409 -9.02 -32.84 -8.83
CA GLU A 409 -7.83 -32.11 -8.38
C GLU A 409 -6.63 -32.25 -9.34
N LYS A 410 -6.50 -33.39 -10.02
CA LYS A 410 -5.43 -33.66 -11.00
C LYS A 410 -5.43 -32.67 -12.17
N ASP A 411 -6.58 -32.09 -12.53
CA ASP A 411 -6.67 -31.09 -13.61
C ASP A 411 -6.01 -29.75 -13.23
N ALA A 412 -5.74 -29.51 -11.95
CA ALA A 412 -4.99 -28.35 -11.44
C ALA A 412 -3.48 -28.61 -11.30
N LEU A 413 -3.02 -29.87 -11.32
CA LEU A 413 -1.61 -30.25 -11.19
C LEU A 413 -0.85 -30.11 -12.52
N GLN A 414 -0.96 -28.93 -13.13
CA GLN A 414 -0.32 -28.58 -14.40
C GLN A 414 0.88 -27.65 -14.18
N PRO A 415 1.97 -27.76 -14.98
CA PRO A 415 3.06 -26.80 -14.94
C PRO A 415 2.57 -25.41 -15.36
N GLY A 416 3.17 -24.35 -14.82
CA GLY A 416 2.82 -22.96 -15.13
C GLY A 416 2.89 -22.59 -16.62
N ARG A 417 3.66 -23.34 -17.43
CA ARG A 417 3.65 -23.25 -18.91
C ARG A 417 2.26 -23.44 -19.54
N ASN A 418 1.32 -24.11 -18.85
CA ASN A 418 -0.04 -24.37 -19.34
C ASN A 418 -1.07 -23.26 -19.01
N ILE A 419 -0.63 -22.15 -18.39
CA ILE A 419 -1.48 -20.98 -18.13
C ILE A 419 -1.95 -20.37 -19.47
N VAL A 420 -3.27 -20.16 -19.60
CA VAL A 420 -3.89 -19.47 -20.74
C VAL A 420 -4.17 -17.99 -20.44
N ALA A 421 -4.33 -17.65 -19.16
CA ALA A 421 -4.34 -16.28 -18.67
C ALA A 421 -3.97 -16.25 -17.18
N ALA A 422 -3.20 -15.26 -16.75
CA ALA A 422 -2.92 -15.03 -15.33
C ALA A 422 -2.86 -13.53 -15.04
N GLY A 423 -2.96 -13.20 -13.76
CA GLY A 423 -2.88 -11.83 -13.31
C GLY A 423 -2.91 -11.71 -11.80
N TYR A 424 -2.85 -10.46 -11.35
CA TYR A 424 -3.11 -10.09 -9.99
C TYR A 424 -3.93 -8.82 -9.96
N ALA A 425 -4.88 -8.73 -9.04
CA ALA A 425 -5.30 -7.46 -8.49
C ALA A 425 -4.28 -7.07 -7.43
N LEU A 426 -3.64 -5.92 -7.56
CA LEU A 426 -3.14 -5.21 -6.39
C LEU A 426 -4.33 -4.36 -5.92
N TYR A 427 -4.76 -4.41 -4.65
CA TYR A 427 -5.80 -3.50 -4.14
C TYR A 427 -5.33 -2.06 -3.94
N GLY A 428 -4.22 -1.77 -4.61
CA GLY A 428 -3.19 -0.76 -4.46
C GLY A 428 -3.63 0.67 -4.58
N SER A 429 -2.63 1.52 -4.86
CA SER A 429 -2.85 2.96 -5.03
C SER A 429 -3.92 3.03 -6.09
N ALA A 430 -3.56 2.50 -7.23
CA ALA A 430 -4.48 1.74 -7.98
C ALA A 430 -4.89 0.40 -7.37
N THR A 431 -6.21 0.22 -7.17
CA THR A 431 -6.78 -1.09 -7.56
C THR A 431 -6.53 -1.26 -9.05
N LEU A 432 -5.36 -1.84 -9.31
CA LEU A 432 -4.80 -2.20 -10.59
C LEU A 432 -4.97 -3.70 -10.71
N VAL A 433 -5.35 -4.15 -11.90
CA VAL A 433 -5.21 -5.53 -12.31
C VAL A 433 -4.12 -5.58 -13.38
N ALA A 434 -3.01 -6.23 -13.07
CA ALA A 434 -2.06 -6.67 -14.09
C ALA A 434 -2.60 -7.97 -14.67
N LEU A 435 -2.74 -8.04 -15.99
CA LEU A 435 -3.33 -9.18 -16.70
C LEU A 435 -2.47 -9.54 -17.91
N SER A 436 -2.24 -10.84 -18.09
CA SER A 436 -1.71 -11.39 -19.34
C SER A 436 -2.57 -12.55 -19.83
N THR A 437 -2.81 -12.58 -21.14
CA THR A 437 -3.36 -13.74 -21.86
C THR A 437 -2.31 -14.36 -22.79
N GLY A 438 -1.04 -14.36 -22.38
CA GLY A 438 0.08 -14.92 -23.16
C GLY A 438 0.59 -14.03 -24.30
N GLN A 439 0.27 -12.74 -24.31
CA GLN A 439 0.66 -11.77 -25.35
C GLN A 439 1.11 -10.44 -24.74
N GLY A 440 2.10 -10.48 -23.83
CA GLY A 440 2.53 -9.33 -23.04
C GLY A 440 1.68 -9.15 -21.77
N VAL A 441 1.88 -8.03 -21.07
CA VAL A 441 1.18 -7.68 -19.82
C VAL A 441 0.51 -6.33 -19.98
N ASP A 442 -0.79 -6.27 -19.68
CA ASP A 442 -1.57 -5.04 -19.68
C ASP A 442 -2.03 -4.72 -18.26
N CYS A 443 -1.92 -3.45 -17.85
CA CYS A 443 -2.29 -2.97 -16.53
C CYS A 443 -3.60 -2.18 -16.59
N PHE A 444 -4.61 -2.54 -15.80
CA PHE A 444 -5.95 -1.93 -15.80
C PHE A 444 -6.32 -1.38 -14.44
N MET A 445 -6.70 -0.12 -14.36
CA MET A 445 -7.16 0.53 -13.12
C MET A 445 -8.68 0.61 -12.97
N LEU A 446 -9.19 0.29 -11.79
CA LEU A 446 -10.60 0.47 -11.43
C LEU A 446 -11.00 1.95 -11.29
N ASP A 447 -12.15 2.37 -11.80
CA ASP A 447 -12.82 3.61 -11.40
C ASP A 447 -13.89 3.36 -10.32
N PRO A 448 -13.76 3.91 -9.09
CA PRO A 448 -14.83 3.86 -8.09
C PRO A 448 -16.09 4.61 -8.52
N ALA A 449 -15.96 5.65 -9.37
CA ALA A 449 -17.09 6.46 -9.81
C ALA A 449 -17.83 5.88 -11.02
N LEU A 450 -17.14 5.08 -11.85
CA LEU A 450 -17.75 4.38 -13.00
C LEU A 450 -17.96 2.88 -12.75
N GLY A 451 -17.39 2.33 -11.67
CA GLY A 451 -17.40 0.90 -11.35
C GLY A 451 -16.65 0.03 -12.37
N GLU A 452 -15.63 0.56 -13.07
CA GLU A 452 -15.08 -0.06 -14.29
C GLU A 452 -13.55 -0.17 -14.34
N PHE A 453 -13.01 -1.21 -14.98
CA PHE A 453 -11.56 -1.45 -15.13
C PHE A 453 -10.98 -0.87 -16.42
N ILE A 454 -9.88 -0.14 -16.32
CA ILE A 454 -9.48 0.84 -17.33
C ILE A 454 -7.95 0.83 -17.55
N LEU A 455 -7.50 0.35 -18.71
CA LEU A 455 -6.07 0.23 -19.11
C LEU A 455 -5.25 1.51 -18.82
N VAL A 456 -4.20 1.45 -18.00
CA VAL A 456 -3.18 2.52 -17.85
C VAL A 456 -2.02 2.33 -18.80
N GLU A 457 -1.48 1.12 -18.81
CA GLU A 457 -0.23 0.76 -19.45
C GLU A 457 -0.48 -0.49 -20.26
N LYS A 458 0.14 -0.54 -21.45
CA LYS A 458 -0.05 -1.60 -22.42
C LYS A 458 1.31 -2.21 -22.77
N ASP A 459 1.37 -3.53 -22.86
CA ASP A 459 2.58 -4.30 -23.14
C ASP A 459 3.76 -3.93 -22.21
N VAL A 460 3.49 -3.89 -20.90
CA VAL A 460 4.47 -3.55 -19.85
C VAL A 460 5.70 -4.45 -19.96
N LYS A 461 6.89 -3.84 -19.96
CA LYS A 461 8.19 -4.54 -19.96
C LYS A 461 9.01 -4.19 -18.73
N ILE A 462 9.54 -5.21 -18.08
CA ILE A 462 10.47 -5.04 -16.97
C ILE A 462 11.83 -4.54 -17.50
N LYS A 463 12.52 -3.71 -16.72
CA LYS A 463 13.87 -3.25 -17.08
C LYS A 463 14.84 -4.41 -17.03
N LYS A 464 15.84 -4.45 -17.93
CA LYS A 464 16.85 -5.53 -17.97
C LYS A 464 17.62 -5.69 -16.66
N LYS A 465 17.91 -4.56 -15.99
CA LYS A 465 18.54 -4.45 -14.68
C LYS A 465 17.85 -3.35 -13.87
N GLY A 466 17.71 -3.55 -12.57
CA GLY A 466 17.15 -2.58 -11.64
C GLY A 466 18.21 -1.91 -10.77
N LYS A 467 17.72 -1.34 -9.65
CA LYS A 467 18.54 -0.79 -8.55
C LYS A 467 17.94 -1.11 -7.17
N ILE A 468 17.05 -2.10 -7.10
CA ILE A 468 16.26 -2.48 -5.93
C ILE A 468 16.38 -3.98 -5.69
N TYR A 469 16.51 -4.39 -4.42
CA TYR A 469 16.27 -5.76 -4.00
C TYR A 469 15.14 -5.80 -2.96
N SER A 470 14.37 -6.90 -2.97
CA SER A 470 13.18 -7.08 -2.16
C SER A 470 13.16 -8.46 -1.52
N LEU A 471 13.42 -8.53 -0.23
CA LEU A 471 13.53 -9.76 0.57
C LEU A 471 13.44 -9.40 2.07
N ASN A 472 12.87 -10.30 2.88
CA ASN A 472 12.83 -10.14 4.34
C ASN A 472 14.19 -10.48 4.97
N GLU A 473 15.01 -9.47 5.26
CA GLU A 473 16.32 -9.65 5.88
C GLU A 473 16.29 -10.14 7.34
N GLY A 474 15.13 -10.18 8.00
CA GLY A 474 14.96 -10.83 9.31
C GLY A 474 15.31 -12.33 9.28
N TYR A 475 15.34 -12.95 8.11
CA TYR A 475 15.80 -14.33 7.91
C TYR A 475 17.31 -14.48 7.69
N ALA A 476 18.13 -13.41 7.79
CA ALA A 476 19.58 -13.43 7.51
C ALA A 476 20.37 -14.58 8.17
N LYS A 477 20.00 -14.98 9.40
CA LYS A 477 20.61 -16.11 10.12
C LYS A 477 20.41 -17.48 9.46
N TYR A 478 19.41 -17.62 8.59
CA TYR A 478 18.93 -18.88 8.01
C TYR A 478 19.17 -18.99 6.50
N PHE A 479 19.69 -17.95 5.86
CA PHE A 479 19.96 -17.92 4.42
C PHE A 479 21.12 -18.83 4.00
N ASP A 480 20.99 -19.41 2.82
CA ASP A 480 22.08 -20.14 2.17
C ASP A 480 23.22 -19.19 1.74
N PRO A 481 24.47 -19.67 1.66
CA PRO A 481 25.64 -18.83 1.33
C PRO A 481 25.50 -18.00 0.05
N ALA A 482 24.79 -18.51 -0.96
CA ALA A 482 24.54 -17.79 -2.21
C ALA A 482 23.67 -16.54 -2.04
N VAL A 483 22.63 -16.61 -1.20
CA VAL A 483 21.76 -15.46 -0.88
C VAL A 483 22.57 -14.43 -0.08
N THR A 484 23.34 -14.89 0.91
CA THR A 484 24.18 -14.03 1.75
C THR A 484 25.26 -13.30 0.94
N GLU A 485 25.94 -13.98 0.01
CA GLU A 485 26.96 -13.35 -0.85
C GLU A 485 26.33 -12.36 -1.85
N TYR A 486 25.17 -12.70 -2.44
CA TYR A 486 24.43 -11.79 -3.32
C TYR A 486 24.01 -10.51 -2.58
N LEU A 487 23.41 -10.63 -1.39
CA LEU A 487 23.00 -9.48 -0.57
C LEU A 487 24.20 -8.64 -0.13
N HIS A 488 25.33 -9.28 0.24
CA HIS A 488 26.56 -8.55 0.56
C HIS A 488 27.01 -7.69 -0.63
N LYS A 489 27.07 -8.24 -1.85
CA LYS A 489 27.47 -7.48 -3.05
C LYS A 489 26.48 -6.35 -3.39
N LYS A 490 25.19 -6.53 -3.14
CA LYS A 490 24.18 -5.47 -3.40
C LYS A 490 24.25 -4.31 -2.40
N LYS A 491 24.78 -4.54 -1.19
CA LYS A 491 25.05 -3.52 -0.16
C LYS A 491 26.43 -2.87 -0.27
N PHE A 492 27.45 -3.68 -0.55
CA PHE A 492 28.86 -3.31 -0.63
C PHE A 492 29.41 -3.66 -2.02
N PRO A 493 28.99 -2.93 -3.07
CA PRO A 493 29.47 -3.17 -4.43
C PRO A 493 30.85 -2.55 -4.66
N GLU A 494 31.43 -2.83 -5.81
CA GLU A 494 32.77 -2.37 -6.21
C GLU A 494 32.82 -0.84 -6.45
N GLU A 495 34.00 -0.24 -6.27
CA GLU A 495 34.20 1.21 -6.40
C GLU A 495 33.69 1.76 -7.75
N GLY A 496 33.04 2.92 -7.70
CA GLY A 496 32.38 3.52 -8.87
C GLY A 496 30.93 3.04 -9.11
N THR A 497 30.41 2.08 -8.33
CA THR A 497 29.01 1.66 -8.40
C THR A 497 28.24 1.95 -7.11
N SER A 498 26.94 2.24 -7.24
CA SER A 498 26.07 2.55 -6.09
C SER A 498 25.42 1.28 -5.52
N PRO A 499 25.26 1.17 -4.18
CA PRO A 499 24.44 0.12 -3.56
C PRO A 499 23.01 0.12 -4.09
N TYR A 500 22.36 -1.04 -4.03
CA TYR A 500 20.93 -1.15 -4.34
C TYR A 500 20.09 -0.71 -3.15
N GLY A 501 18.94 -0.07 -3.43
CA GLY A 501 17.97 0.24 -2.40
C GLY A 501 17.24 -1.03 -1.92
N ALA A 502 17.22 -1.24 -0.60
CA ALA A 502 16.30 -2.19 0.01
C ALA A 502 14.87 -1.65 -0.06
N ARG A 503 13.93 -2.48 -0.50
CA ARG A 503 12.47 -2.24 -0.36
C ARG A 503 11.82 -3.59 -0.15
N TYR A 504 11.10 -3.80 0.94
CA TYR A 504 10.30 -5.00 1.19
C TYR A 504 9.00 -4.58 1.85
N VAL A 505 7.87 -5.03 1.31
CA VAL A 505 6.52 -4.59 1.70
C VAL A 505 5.82 -5.64 2.58
N GLY A 506 6.07 -6.92 2.34
CA GLY A 506 5.40 -8.01 3.08
C GLY A 506 4.32 -8.72 2.27
N SER A 507 3.57 -7.99 1.43
CA SER A 507 2.74 -8.58 0.37
C SER A 507 3.56 -8.92 -0.87
N MET A 508 3.33 -10.11 -1.43
CA MET A 508 3.98 -10.56 -2.64
C MET A 508 3.59 -9.67 -3.83
N VAL A 509 2.30 -9.36 -3.97
CA VAL A 509 1.76 -8.63 -5.13
C VAL A 509 2.34 -7.22 -5.23
N ALA A 510 2.56 -6.53 -4.12
CA ALA A 510 3.13 -5.18 -4.13
C ALA A 510 4.64 -5.16 -4.40
N ASP A 511 5.39 -6.07 -3.76
CA ASP A 511 6.83 -6.22 -4.03
C ASP A 511 7.10 -6.64 -5.48
N VAL A 512 6.27 -7.52 -6.02
CA VAL A 512 6.29 -7.93 -7.44
C VAL A 512 5.87 -6.81 -8.37
N HIS A 513 4.81 -6.06 -8.08
CA HIS A 513 4.37 -4.96 -8.94
C HIS A 513 5.44 -3.85 -9.02
N ARG A 514 6.04 -3.49 -7.88
CA ARG A 514 7.19 -2.59 -7.86
C ARG A 514 8.38 -3.15 -8.65
N THR A 515 8.65 -4.44 -8.54
CA THR A 515 9.72 -5.10 -9.31
C THR A 515 9.45 -5.07 -10.82
N LEU A 516 8.19 -5.25 -11.25
CA LEU A 516 7.75 -5.14 -12.64
C LEU A 516 7.96 -3.73 -13.22
N VAL A 517 7.48 -2.69 -12.52
CA VAL A 517 7.47 -1.30 -13.02
C VAL A 517 8.85 -0.63 -12.86
N TYR A 518 9.51 -0.78 -11.71
CA TYR A 518 10.80 -0.13 -11.44
C TYR A 518 12.02 -0.96 -11.84
N GLY A 519 11.89 -2.28 -12.01
CA GLY A 519 13.01 -3.19 -12.21
C GLY A 519 13.79 -3.47 -10.93
N GLY A 520 14.44 -4.62 -10.87
CA GLY A 520 15.15 -5.11 -9.69
C GLY A 520 14.85 -6.59 -9.47
N ILE A 521 14.91 -7.04 -8.22
CA ILE A 521 14.72 -8.45 -7.88
C ILE A 521 13.90 -8.63 -6.60
N PHE A 522 12.94 -9.56 -6.63
CA PHE A 522 12.25 -10.10 -5.47
C PHE A 522 12.80 -11.49 -5.16
N LEU A 523 13.10 -11.77 -3.88
CA LEU A 523 13.61 -13.06 -3.43
C LEU A 523 12.83 -13.55 -2.20
N TYR A 524 12.18 -14.70 -2.35
CA TYR A 524 11.70 -15.57 -1.28
C TYR A 524 12.39 -16.95 -1.41
N PRO A 525 13.70 -17.03 -1.11
CA PRO A 525 14.48 -18.24 -1.32
C PRO A 525 14.12 -19.35 -0.31
N ALA A 526 14.72 -20.53 -0.51
CA ALA A 526 14.83 -21.51 0.55
C ALA A 526 15.60 -20.93 1.75
N ASN A 527 15.34 -21.48 2.93
CA ASN A 527 16.13 -21.21 4.13
C ASN A 527 16.00 -22.39 5.11
N GLN A 528 16.84 -22.43 6.14
CA GLN A 528 16.88 -23.54 7.12
C GLN A 528 15.54 -23.81 7.84
N LYS A 529 14.66 -22.82 7.99
CA LYS A 529 13.30 -22.98 8.57
C LYS A 529 12.24 -23.36 7.52
N SER A 530 12.52 -23.18 6.24
CA SER A 530 11.59 -23.46 5.14
C SER A 530 12.35 -23.94 3.90
N PRO A 531 12.83 -25.20 3.88
CA PRO A 531 13.67 -25.71 2.79
C PRO A 531 12.99 -25.76 1.41
N LYS A 532 11.64 -25.77 1.38
CA LYS A 532 10.82 -25.64 0.16
C LYS A 532 10.26 -24.22 -0.04
N GLY A 533 10.80 -23.18 0.61
CA GLY A 533 10.23 -21.82 0.59
C GLY A 533 8.92 -21.68 1.40
N LYS A 534 8.30 -20.48 1.39
CA LYS A 534 6.97 -20.22 1.99
C LYS A 534 5.84 -20.19 0.95
N LEU A 535 6.09 -19.60 -0.22
CA LEU A 535 5.08 -19.31 -1.25
C LEU A 535 4.68 -20.59 -2.01
N ARG A 536 3.41 -20.70 -2.44
CA ARG A 536 2.83 -21.92 -3.03
C ARG A 536 2.76 -21.84 -4.55
N LEU A 537 3.05 -22.96 -5.20
CA LEU A 537 3.33 -23.05 -6.63
C LEU A 537 2.16 -22.60 -7.51
N LEU A 538 0.94 -23.09 -7.24
CA LEU A 538 -0.18 -22.96 -8.19
C LEU A 538 -0.82 -21.57 -8.24
N TYR A 539 -0.84 -20.84 -7.12
CA TYR A 539 -1.62 -19.62 -6.95
C TYR A 539 -0.82 -18.37 -6.55
N GLU A 540 0.39 -18.51 -6.00
CA GLU A 540 1.35 -17.41 -5.85
C GLU A 540 2.39 -17.45 -6.98
N CYS A 541 3.23 -18.50 -7.01
CA CYS A 541 4.45 -18.50 -7.82
C CYS A 541 4.21 -18.58 -9.33
N ASN A 542 3.37 -19.50 -9.82
CA ASN A 542 3.06 -19.66 -11.24
C ASN A 542 2.42 -18.42 -11.89
N PRO A 543 1.32 -17.84 -11.35
CA PRO A 543 0.72 -16.64 -11.96
C PRO A 543 1.68 -15.43 -12.00
N ILE A 544 2.48 -15.21 -10.95
CA ILE A 544 3.48 -14.14 -10.96
C ILE A 544 4.62 -14.42 -11.94
N ALA A 545 5.14 -15.65 -11.99
CA ALA A 545 6.16 -16.04 -12.96
C ALA A 545 5.68 -15.84 -14.40
N PHE A 546 4.42 -16.17 -14.70
CA PHE A 546 3.81 -15.95 -16.01
C PHE A 546 3.75 -14.47 -16.37
N ILE A 547 3.32 -13.60 -15.44
CA ILE A 547 3.32 -12.14 -15.66
C ILE A 547 4.75 -11.62 -15.91
N ILE A 548 5.73 -12.02 -15.11
CA ILE A 548 7.09 -11.48 -15.22
C ILE A 548 7.81 -11.98 -16.49
N GLU A 549 7.65 -13.25 -16.88
CA GLU A 549 8.19 -13.73 -18.16
C GLU A 549 7.52 -13.03 -19.37
N GLN A 550 6.21 -12.78 -19.33
CA GLN A 550 5.50 -12.01 -20.37
C GLN A 550 5.95 -10.54 -20.45
N ALA A 551 6.47 -9.99 -19.35
CA ALA A 551 7.13 -8.68 -19.30
C ALA A 551 8.62 -8.72 -19.70
N GLY A 552 9.21 -9.89 -19.99
CA GLY A 552 10.62 -10.06 -20.37
C GLY A 552 11.59 -10.25 -19.19
N GLY A 553 11.09 -10.60 -18.01
CA GLY A 553 11.89 -10.97 -16.84
C GLY A 553 12.18 -12.46 -16.73
N ILE A 554 12.74 -12.88 -15.59
CA ILE A 554 13.02 -14.28 -15.27
C ILE A 554 12.39 -14.62 -13.91
N ALA A 555 11.83 -15.83 -13.79
CA ALA A 555 11.32 -16.40 -12.54
C ALA A 555 11.92 -17.81 -12.31
N THR A 556 12.59 -18.02 -11.18
CA THR A 556 13.35 -19.24 -10.89
C THR A 556 13.21 -19.68 -9.42
N THR A 557 13.35 -20.98 -9.17
CA THR A 557 13.54 -21.55 -7.82
C THR A 557 14.99 -21.39 -7.32
N GLY A 558 15.92 -21.00 -8.20
CA GLY A 558 17.36 -21.11 -8.01
C GLY A 558 17.97 -22.35 -8.68
N THR A 559 17.19 -23.40 -8.94
CA THR A 559 17.61 -24.62 -9.66
C THR A 559 16.98 -24.75 -11.04
N GLU A 560 15.72 -24.32 -11.19
CA GLU A 560 14.93 -24.44 -12.42
C GLU A 560 14.03 -23.20 -12.61
N ALA A 561 13.36 -23.09 -13.76
CA ALA A 561 12.39 -22.04 -14.02
C ALA A 561 11.02 -22.40 -13.42
N VAL A 562 10.35 -21.46 -12.75
CA VAL A 562 9.17 -21.75 -11.91
C VAL A 562 8.03 -22.37 -12.70
N LEU A 563 7.78 -21.88 -13.92
CA LEU A 563 6.68 -22.35 -14.77
C LEU A 563 6.87 -23.79 -15.26
N ASP A 564 8.09 -24.33 -15.23
CA ASP A 564 8.41 -25.69 -15.67
C ASP A 564 8.30 -26.72 -14.53
N VAL A 565 8.22 -26.27 -13.28
CA VAL A 565 8.02 -27.14 -12.11
C VAL A 565 6.69 -27.87 -12.25
N LYS A 566 6.74 -29.21 -12.23
CA LYS A 566 5.55 -30.06 -12.23
C LYS A 566 4.97 -30.14 -10.79
N PRO A 567 3.70 -29.77 -10.57
CA PRO A 567 3.09 -29.87 -9.24
C PRO A 567 2.87 -31.33 -8.79
N GLU A 568 3.23 -31.63 -7.54
CA GLU A 568 2.94 -32.88 -6.83
C GLU A 568 1.67 -32.77 -5.97
N SER A 569 1.30 -31.56 -5.53
CA SER A 569 0.15 -31.27 -4.67
C SER A 569 -0.32 -29.82 -4.85
N ILE A 570 -1.62 -29.56 -4.67
CA ILE A 570 -2.20 -28.22 -4.88
C ILE A 570 -1.66 -27.13 -3.96
N HIS A 571 -1.17 -27.49 -2.77
CA HIS A 571 -0.55 -26.56 -1.80
C HIS A 571 0.99 -26.69 -1.73
N GLN A 572 1.64 -27.24 -2.76
CA GLN A 572 3.10 -27.38 -2.82
C GLN A 572 3.79 -26.02 -2.70
N ARG A 573 4.70 -25.87 -1.72
CA ARG A 573 5.59 -24.71 -1.60
C ARG A 573 6.82 -24.85 -2.51
N VAL A 574 7.31 -23.73 -3.04
CA VAL A 574 8.59 -23.64 -3.77
C VAL A 574 9.39 -22.40 -3.33
N PRO A 575 10.73 -22.44 -3.38
CA PRO A 575 11.56 -21.24 -3.40
C PRO A 575 11.21 -20.37 -4.63
N PHE A 576 11.28 -19.05 -4.49
CA PHE A 576 10.85 -18.14 -5.55
C PHE A 576 11.75 -16.91 -5.64
N VAL A 577 12.39 -16.70 -6.80
CA VAL A 577 13.20 -15.53 -7.11
C VAL A 577 12.82 -15.02 -8.49
N VAL A 578 12.50 -13.73 -8.59
CA VAL A 578 11.88 -13.16 -9.80
C VAL A 578 12.28 -11.70 -10.03
N GLY A 579 12.37 -11.29 -11.30
CA GLY A 579 12.54 -9.88 -11.67
C GLY A 579 13.36 -9.65 -12.93
N SER A 580 14.13 -8.56 -12.90
CA SER A 580 15.01 -8.10 -13.98
C SER A 580 16.01 -9.19 -14.39
N PRO A 581 16.15 -9.52 -15.69
CA PRO A 581 16.91 -10.67 -16.14
C PRO A 581 18.39 -10.63 -15.73
N GLU A 582 19.04 -9.47 -15.76
CA GLU A 582 20.46 -9.34 -15.38
C GLU A 582 20.68 -9.52 -13.87
N ASP A 583 19.72 -9.11 -13.03
CA ASP A 583 19.78 -9.28 -11.58
C ASP A 583 19.52 -10.74 -11.17
N VAL A 584 18.55 -11.41 -11.81
CA VAL A 584 18.26 -12.82 -11.56
C VAL A 584 19.39 -13.73 -12.09
N GLN A 585 20.01 -13.39 -13.21
CA GLN A 585 21.21 -14.08 -13.71
C GLN A 585 22.41 -13.90 -12.78
N GLU A 586 22.63 -12.70 -12.23
CA GLU A 586 23.68 -12.47 -11.21
C GLU A 586 23.42 -13.31 -9.95
N TYR A 587 22.19 -13.38 -9.47
CA TYR A 587 21.82 -14.28 -8.35
C TYR A 587 22.10 -15.76 -8.67
N LEU A 588 21.67 -16.24 -9.84
CA LEU A 588 21.89 -17.64 -10.27
C LEU A 588 23.38 -18.00 -10.37
N ALA A 589 24.25 -17.05 -10.72
CA ALA A 589 25.69 -17.27 -10.73
C ALA A 589 26.25 -17.60 -9.32
N PHE A 590 25.74 -16.95 -8.26
CA PHE A 590 26.09 -17.30 -6.88
C PHE A 590 25.55 -18.67 -6.48
N VAL A 591 24.31 -19.01 -6.87
CA VAL A 591 23.74 -20.34 -6.58
C VAL A 591 24.60 -21.45 -7.21
N GLN A 592 24.98 -21.30 -8.49
CA GLN A 592 25.86 -22.26 -9.18
C GLN A 592 27.28 -22.32 -8.60
N LYS A 593 27.82 -21.21 -8.08
CA LYS A 593 29.13 -21.16 -7.40
C LYS A 593 29.12 -22.04 -6.15
N HIS A 594 28.11 -21.89 -5.29
CA HIS A 594 28.01 -22.62 -4.03
C HIS A 594 27.62 -24.10 -4.23
N GLN A 595 26.77 -24.40 -5.21
CA GLN A 595 26.45 -25.79 -5.61
C GLN A 595 27.66 -26.60 -6.09
N LYS A 596 28.68 -25.94 -6.69
CA LYS A 596 29.94 -26.59 -7.09
C LYS A 596 30.97 -26.70 -5.96
N SER A 597 30.65 -26.17 -4.79
CA SER A 597 31.51 -26.11 -3.61
C SER A 597 30.99 -26.97 -2.45
N SER A 598 29.98 -27.81 -2.73
CA SER A 598 29.28 -28.72 -1.82
C SER A 598 29.34 -30.16 -2.33
#